data_AF-A0A814HE47-F1
#
_entry.id   AF-A0A814HE47-F1
#
_cell.length_a   1.000
_cell.length_b   1.000
_cell.length_c   1.000
_cell.angle_alpha   90.00
_cell.angle_beta   90.00
_cell.angle_gamma   90.00
#
_symmetry.space_group_name_H-M   'P 1'
#
loop_
_entity.id
_entity.type
_entity.pdbx_description
1 polymer ?
#
loop_
_entity_poly.entity_id
_entity_poly.type
_entity_poly.pdbx_seq_one_letter_code
_entity_poly.pdbx_strand_id
1 'polypeptide(L)'
;SDDQQLWHQAWVVWLNIGRCCTKCPPEKVIVIDRYDSNIPSQNFLTYYIDIFPNIIQHIWSTEFLYNQKDFEQFSSIVEHILAVPIHSDMALFLIPTDVNLTVLQESAFKAMDFVRKNLKESSSHTTQSPLLPLLFQRLLVLSSYAINPPIFDCTDGNNNKKLITTKQQQSNTQQNNNLLLKSSGGDHSNNISFVPFSEKILRMTVGLYEDVGTHPSVIESGTLQTIIQTLQVPLSMKYNCPSPSTWKLAIECFFRVLKVGLVVARKYRYLAPADSAIDEIQRDELIDCQVIELIRDDILPYANVLTETFLTKILNILNRGSIYSYATDNFIDIDSSRRLREEFSKVCFETLLKYSFINETSSSFSSTNDGMLITKLALSSMLNRCKEIMQKYAHDERLHGKCPLPRPRTAEMISVLKALGTLITALKKAPKNSVELTIWHQLIDLYPCLVECTTSPAQQICTAVKETLHHYFALLAPPSSSR
;
A
#
# COMPACT_ATOMS: atom_id res chain seq x y z
N SER A 1 -45.66 18.00 17.67
CA SER A 1 -46.09 19.41 17.74
C SER A 1 -46.01 19.97 16.34
N ASP A 2 -46.93 20.85 15.94
CA ASP A 2 -46.89 21.54 14.64
C ASP A 2 -45.54 22.25 14.43
N ASP A 3 -44.93 22.75 15.51
CA ASP A 3 -43.59 23.36 15.50
C ASP A 3 -42.49 22.40 15.03
N GLN A 4 -42.56 21.11 15.39
CA GLN A 4 -41.56 20.11 14.99
C GLN A 4 -41.64 19.81 13.49
N GLN A 5 -42.87 19.79 12.94
CA GLN A 5 -43.08 19.64 11.50
C GLN A 5 -42.57 20.87 10.74
N LEU A 6 -42.74 22.07 11.28
CA LEU A 6 -42.18 23.30 10.70
C LEU A 6 -40.65 23.27 10.65
N TRP A 7 -39.98 22.83 11.71
CA TRP A 7 -38.52 22.69 11.71
C TRP A 7 -38.02 21.63 10.74
N HIS A 8 -38.74 20.52 10.60
CA HIS A 8 -38.42 19.51 9.59
C HIS A 8 -38.61 20.06 8.17
N GLN A 9 -39.66 20.82 7.90
CA GLN A 9 -39.85 21.50 6.61
C GLN A 9 -38.73 22.52 6.34
N ALA A 10 -38.35 23.30 7.34
CA ALA A 10 -37.23 24.24 7.24
C ALA A 10 -35.91 23.53 6.88
N TRP A 11 -35.66 22.35 7.46
CA TRP A 11 -34.51 21.51 7.12
C TRP A 11 -34.52 21.03 5.67
N VAL A 12 -35.65 20.51 5.19
CA VAL A 12 -35.80 20.08 3.79
C VAL A 12 -35.62 21.25 2.83
N VAL A 13 -36.15 22.42 3.17
CA VAL A 13 -35.97 23.65 2.36
C VAL A 13 -34.50 24.06 2.35
N TRP A 14 -33.82 24.04 3.50
CA TRP A 14 -32.38 24.31 3.59
C TRP A 14 -31.61 23.37 2.65
N LEU A 15 -31.78 22.06 2.78
CA LEU A 15 -31.14 21.05 1.92
C LEU A 15 -31.37 21.32 0.42
N ASN A 16 -32.60 21.67 0.03
CA ASN A 16 -32.94 21.96 -1.36
C ASN A 16 -32.27 23.23 -1.87
N ILE A 17 -32.23 24.30 -1.07
CA ILE A 17 -31.52 25.54 -1.41
C ILE A 17 -30.03 25.24 -1.61
N GLY A 18 -29.39 24.54 -0.66
CA GLY A 18 -27.98 24.18 -0.75
C GLY A 18 -27.64 23.43 -2.04
N ARG A 19 -28.43 22.41 -2.38
CA ARG A 19 -28.27 21.65 -3.64
C ARG A 19 -28.48 22.48 -4.90
N CYS A 20 -29.28 23.53 -4.86
CA CYS A 20 -29.51 24.40 -6.01
C CYS A 20 -28.37 25.42 -6.15
N CYS A 21 -27.90 26.00 -5.05
CA CYS A 21 -26.84 26.99 -5.04
C CYS A 21 -25.46 26.42 -5.39
N THR A 22 -25.27 25.10 -5.28
CA THR A 22 -24.01 24.43 -5.60
C THR A 22 -23.97 23.77 -6.98
N LYS A 23 -25.05 23.86 -7.76
CA LYS A 23 -25.08 23.33 -9.14
C LYS A 23 -24.34 24.27 -10.09
N CYS A 24 -23.61 23.69 -11.03
CA CYS A 24 -23.09 24.45 -12.16
C CYS A 24 -24.23 25.00 -13.04
N PRO A 25 -24.11 26.24 -13.55
CA PRO A 25 -25.07 26.80 -14.49
C PRO A 25 -25.16 25.94 -15.77
N PRO A 26 -26.35 25.74 -16.36
CA PRO A 26 -26.50 24.97 -17.58
C PRO A 26 -25.79 25.62 -18.77
N GLU A 27 -25.10 24.79 -19.57
CA GLU A 27 -24.16 25.08 -20.67
C GLU A 27 -24.65 26.00 -21.82
N LYS A 28 -25.89 26.50 -21.80
CA LYS A 28 -26.54 27.13 -22.96
C LYS A 28 -26.72 28.65 -22.92
N VAL A 29 -26.01 29.38 -22.06
CA VAL A 29 -26.00 30.85 -22.14
C VAL A 29 -24.57 31.37 -22.28
N ILE A 30 -23.95 31.05 -23.41
CA ILE A 30 -22.84 31.84 -23.93
C ILE A 30 -23.46 33.10 -24.55
N VAL A 31 -23.77 34.07 -23.69
CA VAL A 31 -23.80 35.47 -24.10
C VAL A 31 -22.74 36.17 -23.26
N ILE A 32 -21.72 36.62 -23.98
CA ILE A 32 -20.63 37.48 -23.54
C ILE A 32 -21.24 38.57 -22.64
N ASP A 33 -20.71 38.72 -21.42
CA ASP A 33 -21.06 39.70 -20.37
C ASP A 33 -22.04 39.29 -19.23
N ARG A 34 -22.48 38.04 -19.07
CA ARG A 34 -23.35 37.64 -17.92
C ARG A 34 -23.02 36.31 -17.20
N TYR A 35 -21.76 35.93 -17.10
CA TYR A 35 -21.38 34.75 -16.30
C TYR A 35 -21.61 34.93 -14.78
N ASP A 36 -21.70 36.18 -14.28
CA ASP A 36 -21.80 36.46 -12.84
C ASP A 36 -23.20 36.27 -12.23
N SER A 37 -24.29 36.27 -13.01
CA SER A 37 -25.64 36.32 -12.43
C SER A 37 -26.16 35.01 -11.83
N ASN A 38 -25.51 33.87 -12.11
CA ASN A 38 -25.98 32.55 -11.68
C ASN A 38 -25.12 31.89 -10.59
N ILE A 39 -23.97 32.46 -10.26
CA ILE A 39 -23.11 31.95 -9.19
C ILE A 39 -23.46 32.71 -7.90
N PRO A 40 -23.69 32.03 -6.77
CA PRO A 40 -24.03 32.70 -5.53
C PRO A 40 -22.84 33.46 -4.94
N SER A 41 -23.10 34.64 -4.38
CA SER A 41 -22.06 35.44 -3.72
C SER A 41 -21.52 34.76 -2.45
N GLN A 42 -20.25 35.01 -2.12
CA GLN A 42 -19.62 34.50 -0.89
C GLN A 42 -20.39 34.90 0.38
N ASN A 43 -20.95 36.12 0.42
CA ASN A 43 -21.78 36.58 1.55
C ASN A 43 -23.06 35.76 1.67
N PHE A 44 -23.76 35.51 0.57
CA PHE A 44 -24.95 34.67 0.57
C PHE A 44 -24.64 33.26 1.09
N LEU A 45 -23.57 32.64 0.56
CA LEU A 45 -23.15 31.30 0.99
C LEU A 45 -22.76 31.25 2.47
N THR A 46 -22.11 32.30 2.96
CA THR A 46 -21.73 32.45 4.38
C THR A 46 -22.97 32.46 5.26
N TYR A 47 -23.93 33.37 4.98
CA TYR A 47 -25.18 33.44 5.74
C TYR A 47 -26.00 32.15 5.65
N TYR A 48 -26.02 31.52 4.47
CA TYR A 48 -26.70 30.26 4.26
C TYR A 48 -26.16 29.14 5.18
N ILE A 49 -24.82 29.04 5.33
CA ILE A 49 -24.19 28.11 6.27
C ILE A 49 -24.45 28.53 7.72
N ASP A 50 -24.42 29.82 8.05
CA ASP A 50 -24.65 30.30 9.43
C ASP A 50 -26.08 30.05 9.94
N ILE A 51 -27.04 29.80 9.04
CA ILE A 51 -28.40 29.39 9.41
C ILE A 51 -28.42 27.95 9.96
N PHE A 52 -27.50 27.08 9.55
CA PHE A 52 -27.52 25.65 9.87
C PHE A 52 -27.66 25.34 11.38
N PRO A 53 -26.83 25.90 12.29
CA PRO A 53 -26.93 25.61 13.72
C PRO A 53 -28.31 25.92 14.31
N ASN A 54 -28.97 26.98 13.81
CA ASN A 54 -30.27 27.43 14.31
C ASN A 54 -31.40 26.49 13.90
N ILE A 55 -31.30 25.81 12.75
CA ILE A 55 -32.28 24.81 12.32
C ILE A 55 -32.00 23.49 13.04
N ILE A 56 -30.74 23.04 13.01
CA ILE A 56 -30.38 21.69 13.41
C ILE A 56 -30.60 21.45 14.91
N GLN A 57 -30.43 22.46 15.77
CA GLN A 57 -30.64 22.35 17.22
C GLN A 57 -32.07 21.89 17.58
N HIS A 58 -33.07 22.15 16.72
CA HIS A 58 -34.46 21.77 16.95
C HIS A 58 -34.81 20.38 16.40
N ILE A 59 -34.00 19.83 15.49
CA ILE A 59 -34.22 18.51 14.85
C ILE A 59 -33.19 17.45 15.27
N TRP A 60 -32.16 17.85 16.03
CA TRP A 60 -31.06 16.99 16.45
C TRP A 60 -31.52 15.70 17.15
N SER A 61 -32.47 15.83 18.09
CA SER A 61 -32.89 14.75 19.00
C SER A 61 -33.87 13.74 18.41
N THR A 62 -34.50 14.04 17.28
CA THR A 62 -35.65 13.26 16.79
C THR A 62 -35.35 12.46 15.53
N GLU A 63 -34.51 12.96 14.61
CA GLU A 63 -34.29 12.31 13.31
C GLU A 63 -32.84 12.41 12.79
N PHE A 64 -32.14 13.52 13.08
CA PHE A 64 -30.80 13.75 12.51
C PHE A 64 -29.75 12.74 12.97
N LEU A 65 -29.81 12.29 14.24
CA LEU A 65 -28.89 11.31 14.83
C LEU A 65 -28.92 9.92 14.18
N TYR A 66 -30.04 9.57 13.52
CA TYR A 66 -30.25 8.24 12.94
C TYR A 66 -30.27 8.25 11.40
N ASN A 67 -30.41 9.42 10.78
CA ASN A 67 -30.48 9.54 9.32
C ASN A 67 -29.10 9.87 8.72
N GLN A 68 -28.34 8.83 8.38
CA GLN A 68 -27.05 8.96 7.68
C GLN A 68 -27.16 9.80 6.39
N LYS A 69 -28.28 9.70 5.66
CA LYS A 69 -28.46 10.39 4.38
C LYS A 69 -28.50 11.91 4.55
N ASP A 70 -29.12 12.39 5.61
CA ASP A 70 -29.24 13.83 5.87
C ASP A 70 -27.89 14.43 6.24
N PHE A 71 -27.09 13.72 7.04
CA PHE A 71 -25.71 14.11 7.33
C PHE A 71 -24.83 14.11 6.06
N GLU A 72 -24.95 13.09 5.20
CA GLU A 72 -24.21 13.04 3.94
C GLU A 72 -24.57 14.21 3.02
N GLN A 73 -25.85 14.56 2.93
CA GLN A 73 -26.31 15.71 2.14
C GLN A 73 -25.79 17.02 2.70
N PHE A 74 -25.85 17.22 4.02
CA PHE A 74 -25.25 18.37 4.68
C PHE A 74 -23.76 18.49 4.38
N SER A 75 -23.01 17.42 4.60
CA SER A 75 -21.56 17.42 4.37
C SER A 75 -21.23 17.69 2.91
N SER A 76 -22.00 17.11 1.99
CA SER A 76 -21.86 17.36 0.56
C SER A 76 -22.13 18.82 0.23
N ILE A 77 -23.16 19.45 0.80
CA ILE A 77 -23.43 20.88 0.61
C ILE A 77 -22.26 21.73 1.11
N VAL A 78 -21.69 21.44 2.29
CA VAL A 78 -20.52 22.15 2.82
C VAL A 78 -19.31 22.02 1.89
N GLU A 79 -19.02 20.80 1.40
CA GLU A 79 -17.93 20.55 0.45
C GLU A 79 -18.11 21.35 -0.85
N HIS A 80 -19.31 21.34 -1.43
CA HIS A 80 -19.56 22.03 -2.69
C HIS A 80 -19.61 23.56 -2.53
N ILE A 81 -20.12 24.08 -1.42
CA ILE A 81 -20.14 25.52 -1.14
C ILE A 81 -18.70 26.06 -1.06
N LEU A 82 -17.79 25.30 -0.47
CA LEU A 82 -16.37 25.64 -0.43
C LEU A 82 -15.70 25.59 -1.81
N ALA A 83 -16.25 24.83 -2.76
CA ALA A 83 -15.74 24.78 -4.13
C ALA A 83 -16.15 26.02 -4.96
N VAL A 84 -17.28 26.67 -4.63
CA VAL A 84 -17.83 27.77 -5.44
C VAL A 84 -16.81 28.91 -5.63
N PRO A 85 -16.52 29.33 -6.88
CA PRO A 85 -15.53 30.37 -7.14
C PRO A 85 -15.96 31.73 -6.59
N ILE A 86 -14.97 32.58 -6.26
CA ILE A 86 -15.23 33.97 -5.85
C ILE A 86 -15.36 34.85 -7.09
N HIS A 87 -16.41 35.67 -7.16
CA HIS A 87 -16.54 36.74 -8.15
C HIS A 87 -15.39 37.76 -8.06
N SER A 88 -14.92 38.24 -9.22
CA SER A 88 -13.76 39.13 -9.38
C SER A 88 -13.77 40.36 -8.48
N ASP A 89 -14.93 40.96 -8.25
CA ASP A 89 -15.06 42.25 -7.55
C ASP A 89 -14.79 42.14 -6.03
N MET A 90 -15.08 40.98 -5.43
CA MET A 90 -14.80 40.70 -4.01
C MET A 90 -13.41 40.08 -3.82
N ALA A 91 -12.87 39.48 -4.89
CA ALA A 91 -11.64 38.72 -4.84
C ALA A 91 -10.38 39.61 -4.73
N LEU A 92 -10.49 40.91 -5.02
CA LEU A 92 -9.44 41.92 -4.79
C LEU A 92 -9.21 42.23 -3.30
N PHE A 93 -10.20 41.98 -2.44
CA PHE A 93 -10.12 42.23 -0.99
C PHE A 93 -9.78 40.98 -0.17
N LEU A 94 -9.89 39.80 -0.79
CA LEU A 94 -9.48 38.53 -0.21
C LEU A 94 -8.01 38.29 -0.52
N ILE A 95 -7.13 38.93 0.26
CA ILE A 95 -5.69 38.64 0.21
C ILE A 95 -5.53 37.14 0.54
N PRO A 96 -4.86 36.33 -0.31
CA PRO A 96 -4.49 34.96 0.03
C PRO A 96 -3.45 35.04 1.16
N THR A 97 -3.93 35.12 2.39
CA THR A 97 -3.05 35.06 3.55
C THR A 97 -2.94 33.60 3.96
N ASP A 98 -1.71 33.13 4.16
CA ASP A 98 -1.43 31.78 4.67
C ASP A 98 -1.87 31.57 6.13
N VAL A 99 -2.59 32.55 6.71
CA VAL A 99 -2.87 32.64 8.15
C VAL A 99 -4.35 32.78 8.45
N ASN A 100 -5.13 33.52 7.65
CA ASN A 100 -6.52 33.83 7.97
C ASN A 100 -7.50 33.06 7.07
N LEU A 101 -8.58 32.58 7.68
CA LEU A 101 -9.70 31.96 6.97
C LEU A 101 -10.55 33.05 6.31
N THR A 102 -11.18 32.71 5.18
CA THR A 102 -12.29 33.51 4.66
C THR A 102 -13.49 33.39 5.60
N VAL A 103 -14.41 34.35 5.54
CA VAL A 103 -15.63 34.31 6.38
C VAL A 103 -16.44 33.03 6.09
N LEU A 104 -16.51 32.62 4.81
CA LEU A 104 -17.15 31.37 4.41
C LEU A 104 -16.46 30.13 5.01
N GLN A 105 -15.13 30.06 4.94
CA GLN A 105 -14.36 28.97 5.55
C GLN A 105 -14.55 28.91 7.07
N GLU A 106 -14.62 30.07 7.73
CA GLU A 106 -14.86 30.15 9.18
C GLU A 106 -16.29 29.69 9.53
N SER A 107 -17.30 30.07 8.76
CA SER A 107 -18.68 29.59 8.92
C SER A 107 -18.81 28.09 8.66
N ALA A 108 -18.17 27.57 7.61
CA ALA A 108 -18.12 26.14 7.33
C ALA A 108 -17.43 25.35 8.46
N PHE A 109 -16.31 25.88 8.98
CA PHE A 109 -15.61 25.31 10.12
C PHE A 109 -16.52 25.25 11.36
N LYS A 110 -17.22 26.35 11.69
CA LYS A 110 -18.16 26.42 12.82
C LYS A 110 -19.33 25.44 12.67
N ALA A 111 -19.87 25.27 11.47
CA ALA A 111 -20.93 24.30 11.21
C ALA A 111 -20.47 22.86 11.46
N MET A 112 -19.26 22.50 11.00
CA MET A 112 -18.67 21.18 11.27
C MET A 112 -18.32 20.98 12.75
N ASP A 113 -17.81 22.02 13.44
CA ASP A 113 -17.53 21.97 14.88
C ASP A 113 -18.80 21.84 15.71
N PHE A 114 -19.91 22.46 15.29
CA PHE A 114 -21.22 22.28 15.90
C PHE A 114 -21.64 20.80 15.84
N VAL A 115 -21.55 20.16 14.67
CA VAL A 115 -21.88 18.74 14.52
C VAL A 115 -20.96 17.86 15.37
N ARG A 116 -19.65 18.15 15.38
CA ARG A 116 -18.67 17.44 16.22
C ARG A 116 -19.04 17.48 17.70
N LYS A 117 -19.35 18.67 18.24
CA LYS A 117 -19.69 18.85 19.66
C LYS A 117 -20.94 18.07 20.05
N ASN A 118 -22.02 18.22 19.28
CA ASN A 118 -23.28 17.56 19.57
C ASN A 118 -23.17 16.02 19.42
N LEU A 119 -22.40 15.52 18.43
CA LEU A 119 -22.15 14.08 18.29
C LEU A 119 -21.31 13.52 19.44
N LYS A 120 -20.29 14.24 19.91
CA LYS A 120 -19.48 13.86 21.07
C LYS A 120 -20.36 13.69 22.31
N GLU A 121 -21.20 14.68 22.61
CA GLU A 121 -22.14 14.63 23.74
C GLU A 121 -23.10 13.45 23.62
N SER A 122 -23.66 13.22 22.43
CA SER A 122 -24.61 12.12 22.18
C SER A 122 -23.96 10.73 22.24
N SER A 123 -22.70 10.59 21.81
CA SER A 123 -21.95 9.32 21.78
C SER A 123 -21.54 8.83 23.17
N SER A 124 -21.61 9.68 24.20
CA SER A 124 -21.25 9.29 25.57
C SER A 124 -22.25 8.30 26.19
N HIS A 125 -23.48 8.23 25.65
CA HIS A 125 -24.59 7.46 26.22
C HIS A 125 -25.02 6.25 25.37
N THR A 126 -24.53 6.14 24.13
CA THR A 126 -25.00 5.14 23.16
C THR A 126 -23.83 4.30 22.65
N THR A 127 -24.00 2.98 22.59
CA THR A 127 -22.94 2.05 22.14
C THR A 127 -22.74 2.02 20.62
N GLN A 128 -23.75 2.44 19.85
CA GLN A 128 -23.72 2.53 18.40
C GLN A 128 -23.96 3.97 17.97
N SER A 129 -22.99 4.54 17.23
CA SER A 129 -23.10 5.87 16.63
C SER A 129 -22.63 5.80 15.18
N PRO A 130 -23.54 5.48 14.23
CA PRO A 130 -23.16 5.31 12.83
C PRO A 130 -22.63 6.59 12.19
N LEU A 131 -23.04 7.76 12.70
CA LEU A 131 -22.62 9.06 12.18
C LEU A 131 -21.17 9.42 12.52
N LEU A 132 -20.61 8.83 13.58
CA LEU A 132 -19.28 9.19 14.06
C LEU A 132 -18.18 8.79 13.05
N PRO A 133 -18.17 7.56 12.48
CA PRO A 133 -17.30 7.23 11.36
C PRO A 133 -17.50 8.12 10.12
N LEU A 134 -18.75 8.44 9.77
CA LEU A 134 -19.03 9.32 8.62
C LEU A 134 -18.43 10.72 8.85
N LEU A 135 -18.58 11.29 10.06
CA LEU A 135 -17.98 12.57 10.38
C LEU A 135 -16.45 12.53 10.21
N PHE A 136 -15.77 11.48 10.68
CA PHE A 136 -14.33 11.33 10.45
C PHE A 136 -13.96 11.32 8.97
N GLN A 137 -14.70 10.54 8.16
CA GLN A 137 -14.45 10.50 6.72
C GLN A 137 -14.55 11.89 6.08
N ARG A 138 -15.58 12.67 6.45
CA ARG A 138 -15.82 14.01 5.91
C ARG A 138 -14.79 15.03 6.38
N LEU A 139 -14.43 15.01 7.66
CA LEU A 139 -13.38 15.87 8.19
C LEU A 139 -12.01 15.58 7.56
N LEU A 140 -11.69 14.31 7.29
CA LEU A 140 -10.45 13.93 6.62
C LEU A 140 -10.40 14.43 5.17
N VAL A 141 -11.50 14.35 4.42
CA VAL A 141 -11.61 14.98 3.08
C VAL A 141 -11.33 16.48 3.16
N LEU A 142 -12.00 17.21 4.05
CA LEU A 142 -11.79 18.65 4.25
C LEU A 142 -10.35 18.99 4.68
N SER A 143 -9.70 18.13 5.48
CA SER A 143 -8.29 18.31 5.83
C SER A 143 -7.34 18.11 4.65
N SER A 144 -7.74 17.35 3.63
CA SER A 144 -6.91 17.12 2.44
C SER A 144 -6.86 18.32 1.50
N TYR A 145 -7.77 19.30 1.66
CA TYR A 145 -7.83 20.52 0.85
C TYR A 145 -6.59 21.42 1.00
N ALA A 146 -5.76 21.22 2.03
CA ALA A 146 -4.46 21.87 2.13
C ALA A 146 -3.52 21.50 0.96
N ILE A 147 -3.68 20.29 0.41
CA ILE A 147 -2.86 19.75 -0.69
C ILE A 147 -3.67 19.70 -1.99
N ASN A 148 -4.92 19.25 -1.90
CA ASN A 148 -5.81 19.06 -3.04
C ASN A 148 -7.06 19.95 -2.84
N PRO A 149 -7.00 21.25 -3.18
CA PRO A 149 -8.13 22.16 -2.99
C PRO A 149 -9.36 21.69 -3.82
N PRO A 150 -10.58 22.02 -3.37
CA PRO A 150 -11.80 21.61 -4.05
C PRO A 150 -11.89 22.25 -5.44
N ILE A 151 -12.37 21.49 -6.42
CA ILE A 151 -12.54 21.95 -7.79
C ILE A 151 -14.03 22.14 -8.06
N PHE A 152 -14.41 23.32 -8.55
CA PHE A 152 -15.74 23.57 -9.08
C PHE A 152 -15.80 23.15 -10.54
N ASP A 153 -16.13 21.89 -10.78
CA ASP A 153 -16.18 21.35 -12.14
C ASP A 153 -17.53 21.63 -12.79
N CYS A 154 -17.55 22.49 -13.81
CA CYS A 154 -18.71 22.74 -14.67
C CYS A 154 -18.65 22.01 -16.01
N THR A 155 -17.75 21.04 -16.17
CA THR A 155 -17.54 20.29 -17.41
C THR A 155 -18.09 18.88 -17.34
N ASP A 156 -19.35 18.69 -16.94
CA ASP A 156 -19.97 17.36 -16.95
C ASP A 156 -20.94 17.16 -18.12
N GLY A 157 -20.33 16.76 -19.23
CA GLY A 157 -20.95 16.07 -20.35
C GLY A 157 -20.29 14.72 -20.64
N ASN A 158 -19.68 14.01 -19.67
CA ASN A 158 -19.47 12.57 -19.83
C ASN A 158 -19.19 11.83 -18.52
N ASN A 159 -20.09 10.90 -18.19
CA ASN A 159 -19.94 9.93 -17.12
C ASN A 159 -18.56 9.23 -17.18
N ASN A 160 -17.74 9.38 -16.14
CA ASN A 160 -16.86 8.32 -15.64
C ASN A 160 -16.36 8.63 -14.23
N LYS A 161 -16.82 7.84 -13.25
CA LYS A 161 -16.21 7.71 -11.93
C LYS A 161 -14.71 7.45 -12.06
N LYS A 162 -13.87 8.46 -11.90
CA LYS A 162 -12.44 8.26 -11.65
C LYS A 162 -12.24 8.02 -10.16
N LEU A 163 -12.49 6.77 -9.79
CA LEU A 163 -11.92 6.19 -8.59
C LEU A 163 -10.39 6.26 -8.71
N ILE A 164 -9.78 6.68 -7.62
CA ILE A 164 -8.36 6.78 -7.33
C ILE A 164 -7.56 5.67 -8.04
N THR A 165 -6.68 6.08 -8.96
CA THR A 165 -5.58 5.22 -9.44
C THR A 165 -4.28 6.01 -9.37
N THR A 166 -3.55 5.76 -8.29
CA THR A 166 -2.14 6.10 -8.11
C THR A 166 -1.33 5.34 -9.16
N LYS A 167 -0.98 6.00 -10.27
CA LYS A 167 0.11 5.52 -11.13
C LYS A 167 1.38 6.27 -10.76
N GLN A 168 2.22 5.57 -10.00
CA GLN A 168 3.66 5.83 -9.92
C GLN A 168 4.28 5.56 -11.30
N GLN A 169 5.06 6.50 -11.81
CA GLN A 169 6.18 6.22 -12.71
C GLN A 169 7.40 6.98 -12.18
N GLN A 170 8.42 6.21 -11.81
CA GLN A 170 9.78 6.68 -11.60
C GLN A 170 10.50 6.74 -12.95
N SER A 171 11.26 7.80 -13.20
CA SER A 171 12.65 7.70 -13.67
C SER A 171 13.35 9.07 -13.59
N ASN A 172 14.63 9.00 -13.23
CA ASN A 172 15.52 10.11 -12.90
C ASN A 172 16.09 10.86 -14.12
N THR A 173 16.62 12.05 -13.81
CA THR A 173 17.71 12.80 -14.50
C THR A 173 17.41 13.45 -15.85
N GLN A 174 17.21 14.77 -15.87
CA GLN A 174 18.19 15.78 -16.29
C GLN A 174 17.57 17.18 -16.24
N GLN A 175 18.38 18.16 -15.84
CA GLN A 175 18.06 19.59 -15.95
C GLN A 175 17.64 19.93 -17.39
N ASN A 176 16.52 20.62 -17.57
CA ASN A 176 16.41 21.72 -18.53
C ASN A 176 15.15 22.55 -18.29
N ASN A 177 15.35 23.86 -18.27
CA ASN A 177 14.33 24.91 -18.30
C ASN A 177 13.41 24.76 -19.51
N ASN A 178 12.11 25.03 -19.31
CA ASN A 178 11.15 25.70 -20.23
C ASN A 178 9.73 25.51 -19.64
N LEU A 179 9.20 26.48 -18.90
CA LEU A 179 8.34 27.57 -19.41
C LEU A 179 7.40 27.15 -20.57
N LEU A 180 6.10 27.31 -20.32
CA LEU A 180 4.96 27.36 -21.25
C LEU A 180 4.47 26.05 -21.89
N LEU A 181 3.42 25.49 -21.28
CA LEU A 181 2.11 25.41 -21.96
C LEU A 181 1.03 25.89 -21.00
N LYS A 182 0.88 27.22 -20.95
CA LYS A 182 -0.40 27.86 -20.66
C LYS A 182 -1.27 27.65 -21.90
N SER A 183 -2.28 26.77 -21.82
CA SER A 183 -3.40 26.81 -22.75
C SER A 183 -4.37 27.89 -22.27
N SER A 184 -4.38 28.97 -23.03
CA SER A 184 -5.17 30.18 -22.86
C SER A 184 -6.68 29.91 -22.92
N GLY A 185 -7.42 30.44 -21.94
CA GLY A 185 -8.88 30.50 -21.91
C GLY A 185 -9.46 30.50 -20.49
N GLY A 186 -9.39 31.64 -19.78
CA GLY A 186 -10.03 31.83 -18.47
C GLY A 186 -9.06 31.99 -17.30
N ASP A 187 -8.14 32.93 -17.43
CA ASP A 187 -7.25 33.39 -16.36
C ASP A 187 -8.08 34.07 -15.23
N HIS A 188 -7.75 33.74 -13.96
CA HIS A 188 -8.17 34.38 -12.69
C HIS A 188 -9.34 33.75 -11.91
N SER A 189 -9.27 32.46 -11.57
CA SER A 189 -9.78 32.04 -10.25
C SER A 189 -8.77 32.55 -9.22
N ASN A 190 -9.10 33.63 -8.51
CA ASN A 190 -8.33 34.12 -7.37
C ASN A 190 -8.26 33.00 -6.31
N ASN A 191 -7.17 32.24 -6.31
CA ASN A 191 -7.01 31.03 -5.50
C ASN A 191 -6.98 31.36 -4.00
N ILE A 192 -8.10 31.16 -3.31
CA ILE A 192 -8.16 31.12 -1.86
C ILE A 192 -7.23 30.01 -1.37
N SER A 193 -6.37 30.31 -0.40
CA SER A 193 -5.60 29.27 0.30
C SER A 193 -6.52 28.47 1.21
N PHE A 194 -6.57 27.15 1.00
CA PHE A 194 -7.29 26.22 1.89
C PHE A 194 -6.42 25.69 3.03
N VAL A 195 -5.11 25.99 3.02
CA VAL A 195 -4.17 25.56 4.06
C VAL A 195 -4.65 25.88 5.49
N PRO A 196 -4.97 27.14 5.86
CA PRO A 196 -5.34 27.45 7.24
C PRO A 196 -6.65 26.77 7.67
N PHE A 197 -7.63 26.66 6.77
CA PHE A 197 -8.89 25.95 7.00
C PHE A 197 -8.64 24.46 7.24
N SER A 198 -7.95 23.79 6.34
CA SER A 198 -7.66 22.36 6.41
C SER A 198 -6.82 21.99 7.62
N GLU A 199 -5.87 22.83 8.01
CA GLU A 199 -5.10 22.63 9.24
C GLU A 199 -5.95 22.75 10.51
N LYS A 200 -6.90 23.71 10.56
CA LYS A 200 -7.88 23.78 11.66
C LYS A 200 -8.76 22.53 11.71
N ILE A 201 -9.25 22.07 10.55
CA ILE A 201 -10.04 20.83 10.44
C ILE A 201 -9.23 19.61 10.91
N LEU A 202 -7.96 19.51 10.54
CA LEU A 202 -7.10 18.40 10.96
C LEU A 202 -6.95 18.36 12.49
N ARG A 203 -6.67 19.51 13.12
CA ARG A 203 -6.62 19.61 14.59
C ARG A 203 -7.94 19.19 15.24
N MET A 204 -9.06 19.61 14.67
CA MET A 204 -10.40 19.25 15.13
C MET A 204 -10.67 17.74 15.00
N THR A 205 -10.23 17.13 13.90
CA THR A 205 -10.35 15.69 13.62
C THR A 205 -9.57 14.87 14.64
N VAL A 206 -8.31 15.25 14.90
CA VAL A 206 -7.48 14.56 15.89
C VAL A 206 -8.01 14.73 17.31
N GLY A 207 -8.47 15.93 17.67
CA GLY A 207 -9.11 16.17 18.96
C GLY A 207 -10.35 15.30 19.15
N LEU A 208 -11.18 15.15 18.11
CA LEU A 208 -12.31 14.22 18.14
C LEU A 208 -11.84 12.78 18.34
N TYR A 209 -10.80 12.32 17.62
CA TYR A 209 -10.27 10.97 17.77
C TYR A 209 -9.70 10.70 19.16
N GLU A 210 -9.07 11.70 19.79
CA GLU A 210 -8.62 11.58 21.19
C GLU A 210 -9.79 11.40 22.15
N ASP A 211 -10.91 12.08 21.90
CA ASP A 211 -12.12 11.99 22.72
C ASP A 211 -12.87 10.65 22.56
N VAL A 212 -12.98 10.14 21.33
CA VAL A 212 -13.89 9.03 20.98
C VAL A 212 -13.21 7.81 20.37
N GLY A 213 -11.87 7.78 20.29
CA GLY A 213 -11.12 6.72 19.60
C GLY A 213 -11.29 5.32 20.17
N THR A 214 -11.78 5.19 21.41
CA THR A 214 -12.11 3.92 22.07
C THR A 214 -13.54 3.43 21.81
N HIS A 215 -14.37 4.24 21.15
CA HIS A 215 -15.77 3.94 20.89
C HIS A 215 -15.92 2.81 19.84
N PRO A 216 -16.78 1.79 20.04
CA PRO A 216 -16.88 0.62 19.16
C PRO A 216 -17.06 0.95 17.67
N SER A 217 -18.00 1.84 17.32
CA SER A 217 -18.25 2.24 15.92
C SER A 217 -17.03 2.86 15.22
N VAL A 218 -16.14 3.54 15.96
CA VAL A 218 -14.92 4.16 15.42
C VAL A 218 -13.84 3.10 15.15
N ILE A 219 -13.83 2.06 15.98
CA ILE A 219 -12.90 0.93 15.87
C ILE A 219 -13.30 0.02 14.72
N GLU A 220 -14.57 -0.39 14.68
CA GLU A 220 -15.13 -1.29 13.66
C GLU A 220 -15.01 -0.70 12.25
N SER A 221 -15.14 0.62 12.11
CA SER A 221 -15.00 1.32 10.83
C SER A 221 -13.55 1.52 10.36
N GLY A 222 -12.55 1.10 11.14
CA GLY A 222 -11.15 1.29 10.78
C GLY A 222 -10.69 2.75 10.77
N THR A 223 -11.35 3.64 11.51
CA THR A 223 -11.10 5.09 11.49
C THR A 223 -9.61 5.44 11.74
N LEU A 224 -8.93 4.71 12.63
CA LEU A 224 -7.50 4.88 12.90
C LEU A 224 -6.66 4.72 11.62
N GLN A 225 -6.94 3.69 10.83
CA GLN A 225 -6.23 3.41 9.59
C GLN A 225 -6.46 4.53 8.57
N THR A 226 -7.69 4.99 8.43
CA THR A 226 -8.05 6.09 7.51
C THR A 226 -7.35 7.41 7.88
N ILE A 227 -7.25 7.72 9.18
CA ILE A 227 -6.50 8.90 9.65
C ILE A 227 -5.02 8.76 9.28
N ILE A 228 -4.40 7.59 9.54
CA ILE A 228 -2.99 7.35 9.22
C ILE A 228 -2.73 7.45 7.71
N GLN A 229 -3.58 6.87 6.87
CA GLN A 229 -3.49 6.97 5.41
C GLN A 229 -3.60 8.43 4.92
N THR A 230 -4.49 9.21 5.53
CA THR A 230 -4.64 10.64 5.19
C THR A 230 -3.38 11.42 5.58
N LEU A 231 -2.81 11.16 6.77
CA LEU A 231 -1.58 11.81 7.24
C LEU A 231 -0.33 11.39 6.45
N GLN A 232 -0.33 10.20 5.86
CA GLN A 232 0.79 9.72 5.04
C GLN A 232 1.10 10.66 3.87
N VAL A 233 0.08 11.27 3.25
CA VAL A 233 0.26 12.17 2.10
C VAL A 233 1.15 13.38 2.46
N PRO A 234 0.79 14.28 3.41
CA PRO A 234 1.66 15.39 3.80
C PRO A 234 3.02 14.93 4.35
N LEU A 235 3.07 13.81 5.09
CA LEU A 235 4.32 13.26 5.63
C LEU A 235 5.29 12.77 4.56
N SER A 236 4.77 12.24 3.45
CA SER A 236 5.57 11.79 2.31
C SER A 236 6.11 12.99 1.49
N MET A 237 5.32 14.06 1.38
CA MET A 237 5.69 15.27 0.66
C MET A 237 6.69 16.14 1.43
N LYS A 238 6.62 16.15 2.77
CA LYS A 238 7.46 17.00 3.64
C LYS A 238 7.44 18.46 3.14
N TYR A 239 8.61 18.99 2.76
CA TYR A 239 8.78 20.35 2.28
C TYR A 239 8.10 20.64 0.92
N ASN A 240 7.63 19.63 0.20
CA ASN A 240 6.89 19.78 -1.05
C ASN A 240 5.40 20.06 -0.83
N CYS A 241 4.91 20.13 0.42
CA CYS A 241 3.54 20.56 0.69
C CYS A 241 3.33 22.03 0.29
N PRO A 242 2.10 22.44 -0.07
CA PRO A 242 1.81 23.85 -0.37
C PRO A 242 2.20 24.82 0.75
N SER A 243 2.16 24.36 2.01
CA SER A 243 2.77 25.05 3.14
C SER A 243 3.66 24.11 3.97
N PRO A 244 4.83 24.56 4.46
CA PRO A 244 5.67 23.78 5.36
C PRO A 244 5.02 23.56 6.74
N SER A 245 4.01 24.34 7.13
CA SER A 245 3.26 24.09 8.37
C SER A 245 2.43 22.81 8.28
N THR A 246 2.00 22.41 7.09
CA THR A 246 1.07 21.30 6.89
C THR A 246 1.69 19.95 7.26
N TRP A 247 2.91 19.65 6.78
CA TRP A 247 3.58 18.40 7.14
C TRP A 247 4.06 18.38 8.59
N LYS A 248 4.43 19.55 9.15
CA LYS A 248 4.80 19.69 10.57
C LYS A 248 3.59 19.44 11.48
N LEU A 249 2.43 19.96 11.11
CA LEU A 249 1.19 19.66 11.80
C LEU A 249 0.80 18.19 11.64
N ALA A 250 0.98 17.61 10.46
CA ALA A 250 0.68 16.21 10.21
C ALA A 250 1.50 15.27 11.11
N ILE A 251 2.80 15.56 11.34
CA ILE A 251 3.63 14.73 12.24
C ILE A 251 3.21 14.89 13.71
N GLU A 252 2.86 16.11 14.14
CA GLU A 252 2.31 16.34 15.49
C GLU A 252 0.99 15.58 15.69
N CYS A 253 0.08 15.69 14.73
CA CYS A 253 -1.20 14.98 14.69
C CYS A 253 -1.01 13.47 14.70
N PHE A 254 -0.03 12.95 13.94
CA PHE A 254 0.30 11.53 13.90
C PHE A 254 0.69 11.01 15.28
N PHE A 255 1.57 11.70 16.00
CA PHE A 255 1.95 11.28 17.35
C PHE A 255 0.77 11.32 18.32
N ARG A 256 -0.11 12.32 18.23
CA ARG A 256 -1.32 12.42 19.05
C ARG A 256 -2.29 11.27 18.80
N VAL A 257 -2.58 10.98 17.53
CA VAL A 257 -3.43 9.85 17.12
C VAL A 257 -2.85 8.53 17.60
N LEU A 258 -1.53 8.31 17.48
CA LEU A 258 -0.89 7.08 17.94
C LEU A 258 -0.98 6.87 19.45
N LYS A 259 -0.97 7.93 20.28
CA LYS A 259 -1.09 7.77 21.74
C LYS A 259 -2.38 7.04 22.13
N VAL A 260 -3.50 7.36 21.47
CA VAL A 260 -4.79 6.70 21.69
C VAL A 260 -4.90 5.44 20.85
N GLY A 261 -4.55 5.53 19.56
CA GLY A 261 -4.70 4.47 18.57
C GLY A 261 -3.88 3.23 18.89
N LEU A 262 -2.68 3.34 19.47
CA LEU A 262 -1.88 2.17 19.87
C LEU A 262 -2.51 1.40 21.02
N VAL A 263 -3.12 2.09 21.99
CA VAL A 263 -3.83 1.45 23.10
C VAL A 263 -5.05 0.70 22.59
N VAL A 264 -5.82 1.34 21.70
CA VAL A 264 -6.97 0.75 21.03
C VAL A 264 -6.54 -0.45 20.17
N ALA A 265 -5.55 -0.30 19.29
CA ALA A 265 -5.07 -1.37 18.42
C ALA A 265 -4.52 -2.57 19.20
N ARG A 266 -3.90 -2.37 20.36
CA ARG A 266 -3.45 -3.46 21.25
C ARG A 266 -4.63 -4.18 21.92
N LYS A 267 -5.65 -3.44 22.36
CA LYS A 267 -6.83 -4.00 23.03
C LYS A 267 -7.74 -4.75 22.06
N TYR A 268 -7.91 -4.24 20.85
CA TYR A 268 -8.74 -4.80 19.79
C TYR A 268 -7.91 -5.60 18.76
N ARG A 269 -6.70 -6.05 19.14
CA ARG A 269 -5.83 -6.92 18.34
C ARG A 269 -6.47 -8.26 17.96
N TYR A 270 -7.56 -8.63 18.64
CA TYR A 270 -8.39 -9.80 18.32
C TYR A 270 -9.44 -9.53 17.21
N LEU A 271 -9.68 -8.26 16.86
CA LEU A 271 -10.68 -7.84 15.85
C LEU A 271 -10.08 -7.15 14.63
N ALA A 272 -8.83 -6.70 14.70
CA ALA A 272 -8.06 -6.32 13.51
C ALA A 272 -7.40 -7.58 12.93
N PRO A 273 -7.58 -7.91 11.63
CA PRO A 273 -6.90 -9.04 11.01
C PRO A 273 -5.41 -8.69 10.83
N ALA A 274 -4.64 -8.85 11.91
CA ALA A 274 -3.19 -8.80 11.91
C ALA A 274 -2.59 -9.91 11.02
N ASP A 275 -3.38 -10.90 10.65
CA ASP A 275 -2.96 -12.00 9.79
C ASP A 275 -3.08 -11.64 8.29
N SER A 276 -3.80 -10.58 7.90
CA SER A 276 -4.13 -10.34 6.48
C SER A 276 -2.92 -10.10 5.56
N ALA A 277 -1.94 -9.27 5.91
CA ALA A 277 -0.84 -8.96 4.98
C ALA A 277 0.17 -10.12 4.83
N ILE A 278 0.39 -10.91 5.89
CA ILE A 278 1.29 -12.07 5.85
C ILE A 278 0.56 -13.26 5.24
N ASP A 279 -0.70 -13.50 5.62
CA ASP A 279 -1.52 -14.54 5.01
C ASP A 279 -1.83 -14.23 3.55
N GLU A 280 -1.89 -12.96 3.13
CA GLU A 280 -2.04 -12.57 1.73
C GLU A 280 -0.79 -12.86 0.93
N ILE A 281 0.40 -12.50 1.44
CA ILE A 281 1.66 -12.88 0.78
C ILE A 281 1.83 -14.41 0.74
N GLN A 282 1.44 -15.14 1.80
CA GLN A 282 1.46 -16.60 1.81
C GLN A 282 0.41 -17.21 0.88
N ARG A 283 -0.79 -16.63 0.79
CA ARG A 283 -1.82 -17.05 -0.18
C ARG A 283 -1.36 -16.80 -1.61
N ASP A 284 -0.75 -15.65 -1.87
CA ASP A 284 -0.19 -15.30 -3.18
C ASP A 284 0.98 -16.25 -3.53
N GLU A 285 1.84 -16.59 -2.56
CA GLU A 285 2.86 -17.64 -2.71
C GLU A 285 2.24 -19.00 -3.03
N LEU A 286 1.17 -19.40 -2.35
CA LEU A 286 0.48 -20.66 -2.64
C LEU A 286 -0.14 -20.67 -4.04
N ILE A 287 -0.73 -19.56 -4.48
CA ILE A 287 -1.28 -19.42 -5.84
C ILE A 287 -0.15 -19.55 -6.87
N ASP A 288 0.96 -18.84 -6.67
CA ASP A 288 2.11 -18.92 -7.57
C ASP A 288 2.71 -20.34 -7.58
N CYS A 289 2.78 -21.04 -6.44
CA CYS A 289 3.15 -22.45 -6.39
C CYS A 289 2.22 -23.31 -7.25
N GLN A 290 0.90 -23.15 -7.13
CA GLN A 290 -0.08 -23.90 -7.93
C GLN A 290 0.13 -23.67 -9.44
N VAL A 291 0.49 -22.46 -9.85
CA VAL A 291 0.82 -22.17 -11.26
C VAL A 291 2.05 -22.96 -11.71
N ILE A 292 3.10 -23.03 -10.89
CA ILE A 292 4.29 -23.82 -11.21
C ILE A 292 3.98 -25.32 -11.24
N GLU A 293 3.12 -25.81 -10.34
CA GLU A 293 2.68 -27.20 -10.34
C GLU A 293 1.88 -27.55 -11.59
N LEU A 294 1.02 -26.65 -12.07
CA LEU A 294 0.31 -26.81 -13.35
C LEU A 294 1.30 -26.83 -14.52
N ILE A 295 2.30 -25.94 -14.53
CA ILE A 295 3.38 -25.99 -15.55
C ILE A 295 4.09 -27.35 -15.49
N ARG A 296 4.40 -27.84 -14.29
CA ARG A 296 5.09 -29.11 -14.06
C ARG A 296 4.29 -30.33 -14.53
N ASP A 297 3.00 -30.38 -14.22
CA ASP A 297 2.19 -31.59 -14.36
C ASP A 297 1.41 -31.62 -15.68
N ASP A 298 1.04 -30.46 -16.24
CA ASP A 298 0.18 -30.37 -17.43
C ASP A 298 0.89 -29.82 -18.68
N ILE A 299 1.97 -29.03 -18.53
CA ILE A 299 2.65 -28.39 -19.67
C ILE A 299 3.94 -29.11 -20.03
N LEU A 300 4.85 -29.27 -19.06
CA LEU A 300 6.18 -29.85 -19.30
C LEU A 300 6.18 -31.30 -19.79
N PRO A 301 5.22 -32.19 -19.45
CA PRO A 301 5.16 -33.54 -20.01
C PRO A 301 4.94 -33.58 -21.53
N TYR A 302 4.37 -32.53 -22.11
CA TYR A 302 4.14 -32.38 -23.56
C TYR A 302 5.14 -31.41 -24.20
N ALA A 303 6.30 -31.19 -23.58
CA ALA A 303 7.30 -30.24 -24.08
C ALA A 303 7.77 -30.53 -25.51
N ASN A 304 7.65 -31.77 -25.98
CA ASN A 304 7.93 -32.19 -27.35
C ASN A 304 6.99 -31.58 -28.41
N VAL A 305 5.81 -31.12 -28.02
CA VAL A 305 4.81 -30.49 -28.92
C VAL A 305 4.87 -28.95 -28.81
N LEU A 306 5.56 -28.41 -27.81
CA LEU A 306 5.66 -26.97 -27.57
C LEU A 306 6.72 -26.32 -28.47
N THR A 307 6.52 -25.05 -28.81
CA THR A 307 7.53 -24.28 -29.54
C THR A 307 8.75 -24.02 -28.67
N GLU A 308 9.95 -24.11 -29.26
CA GLU A 308 11.20 -23.89 -28.53
C GLU A 308 11.23 -22.51 -27.83
N THR A 309 10.73 -21.48 -28.51
CA THR A 309 10.66 -20.11 -27.96
C THR A 309 9.76 -20.01 -26.72
N PHE A 310 8.71 -20.84 -26.63
CA PHE A 310 7.84 -20.91 -25.47
C PHE A 310 8.50 -21.68 -24.32
N LEU A 311 9.14 -22.81 -24.64
CA LEU A 311 9.87 -23.62 -23.66
C LEU A 311 11.03 -22.85 -23.02
N THR A 312 11.84 -22.12 -23.81
CA THR A 312 12.91 -21.27 -23.30
C THR A 312 12.40 -20.18 -22.36
N LYS A 313 11.21 -19.61 -22.62
CA LYS A 313 10.59 -18.63 -21.72
C LYS A 313 10.18 -19.27 -20.40
N ILE A 314 9.57 -20.45 -20.44
CA ILE A 314 9.19 -21.20 -19.23
C ILE A 314 10.44 -21.52 -18.39
N LEU A 315 11.48 -22.08 -19.01
CA LEU A 315 12.72 -22.41 -18.31
C LEU A 315 13.40 -21.16 -17.71
N ASN A 316 13.38 -20.02 -18.41
CA ASN A 316 13.89 -18.77 -17.87
C ASN A 316 13.05 -18.25 -16.69
N ILE A 317 11.73 -18.39 -16.73
CA ILE A 317 10.84 -18.02 -15.61
C ILE A 317 11.14 -18.89 -14.39
N LEU A 318 11.20 -20.21 -14.58
CA LEU A 318 11.52 -21.16 -13.52
C LEU A 318 12.92 -20.90 -12.96
N ASN A 319 13.90 -20.62 -13.81
CA ASN A 319 15.27 -20.27 -13.39
C ASN A 319 15.27 -19.02 -12.52
N ARG A 320 14.60 -17.94 -12.97
CA ARG A 320 14.45 -16.71 -12.17
C ARG A 320 13.74 -16.95 -10.83
N GLY A 321 12.69 -17.79 -10.83
CA GLY A 321 11.96 -18.16 -9.62
C GLY A 321 12.76 -19.04 -8.67
N SER A 322 13.68 -19.87 -9.19
CA SER A 322 14.52 -20.78 -8.40
C SER A 322 15.69 -20.09 -7.69
N ILE A 323 16.05 -18.87 -8.10
CA ILE A 323 17.10 -18.09 -7.45
C ILE A 323 16.51 -17.45 -6.19
N TYR A 324 16.95 -17.92 -5.03
CA TYR A 324 16.79 -17.23 -3.75
C TYR A 324 17.55 -15.89 -3.80
N SER A 325 16.94 -14.84 -4.34
CA SER A 325 17.54 -13.50 -4.29
C SER A 325 16.48 -12.43 -4.10
N TYR A 326 16.51 -11.88 -2.89
CA TYR A 326 16.51 -10.45 -2.62
C TYR A 326 16.53 -9.57 -3.88
N ALA A 327 15.37 -9.10 -4.29
CA ALA A 327 15.26 -7.83 -4.96
C ALA A 327 14.66 -6.85 -3.94
N THR A 328 15.51 -6.31 -3.07
CA THR A 328 15.46 -4.90 -2.65
C THR A 328 16.68 -4.58 -1.80
N ASP A 329 17.54 -3.72 -2.36
CA ASP A 329 18.66 -3.00 -1.74
C ASP A 329 18.21 -1.95 -0.69
N ASN A 330 17.09 -2.19 0.00
CA ASN A 330 16.56 -1.24 0.97
C ASN A 330 16.88 -1.69 2.39
N PHE A 331 17.85 -1.00 2.96
CA PHE A 331 18.29 -1.04 4.34
C PHE A 331 17.11 -0.94 5.33
N ILE A 332 17.12 -1.80 6.35
CA ILE A 332 16.20 -1.90 7.50
C ILE A 332 14.89 -2.65 7.22
N ASP A 333 14.91 -3.99 7.34
CA ASP A 333 13.69 -4.71 7.74
C ASP A 333 14.01 -6.04 8.44
N ILE A 334 13.56 -6.19 9.69
CA ILE A 334 13.67 -7.42 10.50
C ILE A 334 12.71 -8.51 9.96
N ASP A 335 11.71 -8.10 9.15
CA ASP A 335 10.75 -8.98 8.48
C ASP A 335 11.27 -9.59 7.17
N SER A 336 12.47 -9.23 6.74
CA SER A 336 13.06 -9.70 5.48
C SER A 336 13.32 -11.21 5.42
N SER A 337 13.53 -11.88 6.56
CA SER A 337 13.67 -13.36 6.58
C SER A 337 12.36 -14.10 6.32
N ARG A 338 11.20 -13.46 6.55
CA ARG A 338 9.87 -14.03 6.34
C ARG A 338 9.23 -13.64 4.99
N ARG A 339 9.83 -12.69 4.26
CA ARG A 339 9.47 -12.32 2.88
C ARG A 339 10.21 -13.13 1.81
N LEU A 340 11.08 -14.05 2.22
CA LEU A 340 11.70 -15.01 1.32
C LEU A 340 10.59 -16.01 0.93
N ARG A 341 10.12 -15.97 -0.32
CA ARG A 341 9.12 -16.92 -0.86
C ARG A 341 9.76 -18.31 -1.03
N GLU A 342 10.05 -18.95 0.11
CA GLU A 342 10.87 -20.15 0.22
C GLU A 342 10.22 -21.34 -0.50
N GLU A 343 8.90 -21.50 -0.39
CA GLU A 343 8.18 -22.62 -1.02
C GLU A 343 8.05 -22.40 -2.53
N PHE A 344 7.76 -21.17 -2.98
CA PHE A 344 7.73 -20.87 -4.42
C PHE A 344 9.07 -21.15 -5.09
N SER A 345 10.16 -20.70 -4.47
CA SER A 345 11.51 -20.91 -4.98
C SER A 345 11.85 -22.41 -5.06
N LYS A 346 11.46 -23.17 -4.04
CA LYS A 346 11.62 -24.62 -3.98
C LYS A 346 10.81 -25.35 -5.07
N VAL A 347 9.55 -24.98 -5.30
CA VAL A 347 8.70 -25.60 -6.32
C VAL A 347 9.21 -25.29 -7.74
N CYS A 348 9.67 -24.05 -8.00
CA CYS A 348 10.35 -23.70 -9.26
C CYS A 348 11.59 -24.58 -9.50
N PHE A 349 12.39 -24.76 -8.45
CA PHE A 349 13.62 -25.52 -8.49
C PHE A 349 13.40 -27.03 -8.70
N GLU A 350 12.48 -27.64 -7.95
CA GLU A 350 12.12 -29.05 -8.12
C GLU A 350 11.57 -29.33 -9.53
N THR A 351 10.81 -28.38 -10.08
CA THR A 351 10.24 -28.48 -11.43
C THR A 351 11.33 -28.42 -12.50
N LEU A 352 12.31 -27.52 -12.37
CA LEU A 352 13.49 -27.49 -13.25
C LEU A 352 14.27 -28.80 -13.23
N LEU A 353 14.51 -29.34 -12.03
CA LEU A 353 15.26 -30.59 -11.88
C LEU A 353 14.51 -31.77 -12.49
N LYS A 354 13.21 -31.92 -12.20
CA LYS A 354 12.39 -32.99 -12.81
C LYS A 354 12.43 -32.91 -14.33
N TYR A 355 12.28 -31.72 -14.89
CA TYR A 355 12.35 -31.54 -16.34
C TYR A 355 13.72 -31.90 -16.91
N SER A 356 14.80 -31.49 -16.23
CA SER A 356 16.17 -31.83 -16.62
C SER A 356 16.41 -33.34 -16.71
N PHE A 357 15.82 -34.13 -15.81
CA PHE A 357 16.07 -35.58 -15.74
C PHE A 357 15.11 -36.41 -16.60
N ILE A 358 13.89 -35.95 -16.83
CA ILE A 358 12.89 -36.70 -17.61
C ILE A 358 13.26 -36.71 -19.10
N ASN A 359 13.79 -35.62 -19.63
CA ASN A 359 14.04 -35.48 -21.07
C ASN A 359 15.28 -36.23 -21.60
N GLU A 360 16.12 -36.81 -20.75
CA GLU A 360 17.22 -37.65 -21.23
C GLU A 360 16.76 -39.00 -21.79
N THR A 361 15.60 -39.50 -21.36
CA THR A 361 15.12 -40.84 -21.78
C THR A 361 14.40 -40.83 -23.14
N SER A 362 14.06 -39.66 -23.66
CA SER A 362 13.34 -39.48 -24.93
C SER A 362 14.26 -38.96 -26.04
N SER A 363 15.41 -39.60 -26.22
CA SER A 363 16.37 -39.29 -27.28
C SER A 363 15.85 -39.72 -28.66
N SER A 364 15.01 -38.89 -29.27
CA SER A 364 14.78 -38.92 -30.73
C SER A 364 14.31 -37.59 -31.32
N PHE A 365 14.60 -36.45 -30.68
CA PHE A 365 14.56 -35.17 -31.37
C PHE A 365 15.83 -34.38 -31.10
N SER A 366 16.63 -34.24 -32.16
CA SER A 366 17.81 -33.41 -32.24
C SER A 366 17.45 -31.94 -32.01
N SER A 367 18.31 -31.27 -31.22
CA SER A 367 18.53 -29.82 -31.10
C SER A 367 17.31 -29.03 -30.61
N THR A 368 17.33 -28.49 -29.39
CA THR A 368 18.29 -27.44 -29.00
C THR A 368 18.99 -27.69 -27.66
N ASN A 369 20.34 -27.66 -27.69
CA ASN A 369 21.20 -27.64 -26.51
C ASN A 369 20.81 -26.55 -25.51
N ASP A 370 20.15 -25.47 -25.94
CA ASP A 370 19.89 -24.27 -25.14
C ASP A 370 19.00 -24.51 -23.92
N GLY A 371 17.93 -25.32 -24.00
CA GLY A 371 17.06 -25.57 -22.84
C GLY A 371 17.78 -26.36 -21.73
N MET A 372 18.51 -27.41 -22.11
CA MET A 372 19.34 -28.20 -21.20
C MET A 372 20.55 -27.42 -20.70
N LEU A 373 21.15 -26.58 -21.56
CA LEU A 373 22.24 -25.67 -21.22
C LEU A 373 21.79 -24.60 -20.23
N ILE A 374 20.59 -24.04 -20.36
CA ILE A 374 20.04 -23.06 -19.40
C ILE A 374 19.89 -23.72 -18.03
N THR A 375 19.35 -24.94 -17.96
CA THR A 375 19.22 -25.67 -16.69
C THR A 375 20.58 -26.00 -16.09
N LYS A 376 21.55 -26.43 -16.91
CA LYS A 376 22.94 -26.67 -16.49
C LYS A 376 23.61 -25.40 -15.95
N LEU A 377 23.49 -24.29 -16.67
CA LEU A 377 24.03 -22.99 -16.25
C LEU A 377 23.37 -22.51 -14.96
N ALA A 378 22.07 -22.76 -14.78
CA ALA A 378 21.35 -22.46 -13.56
C ALA A 378 21.88 -23.27 -12.37
N LEU A 379 22.05 -24.59 -12.53
CA LEU A 379 22.58 -25.46 -11.47
C LEU A 379 24.02 -25.09 -11.10
N SER A 380 24.89 -24.85 -12.08
CA SER A 380 26.25 -24.39 -11.82
C SER A 380 26.30 -23.00 -11.20
N SER A 381 25.45 -22.07 -11.64
CA SER A 381 25.35 -20.74 -11.03
C SER A 381 24.87 -20.82 -9.59
N MET A 382 23.92 -21.70 -9.29
CA MET A 382 23.41 -21.89 -7.94
C MET A 382 24.47 -22.51 -7.02
N LEU A 383 25.14 -23.58 -7.46
CA LEU A 383 26.24 -24.20 -6.71
C LEU A 383 27.39 -23.21 -6.43
N ASN A 384 27.76 -22.41 -7.43
CA ASN A 384 28.77 -21.35 -7.26
C ASN A 384 28.31 -20.29 -6.25
N ARG A 385 27.05 -19.84 -6.32
CA ARG A 385 26.50 -18.87 -5.36
C ARG A 385 26.46 -19.45 -3.94
N CYS A 386 26.06 -20.71 -3.77
CA CYS A 386 26.11 -21.40 -2.49
C CYS A 386 27.54 -21.40 -1.94
N LYS A 387 28.53 -21.72 -2.79
CA LYS A 387 29.96 -21.67 -2.43
C LYS A 387 30.37 -20.29 -1.93
N GLU A 388 30.06 -19.24 -2.70
CA GLU A 388 30.43 -17.85 -2.37
C GLU A 388 29.82 -17.40 -1.05
N ILE A 389 28.53 -17.67 -0.82
CA ILE A 389 27.85 -17.27 0.42
C ILE A 389 28.46 -18.00 1.62
N MET A 390 28.70 -19.32 1.52
CA MET A 390 29.31 -20.10 2.60
C MET A 390 30.74 -19.65 2.90
N GLN A 391 31.57 -19.43 1.87
CA GLN A 391 32.94 -18.96 2.02
C GLN A 391 32.98 -17.56 2.66
N LYS A 392 32.13 -16.66 2.18
CA LYS A 392 32.03 -15.31 2.72
C LYS A 392 31.51 -15.34 4.17
N TYR A 393 30.56 -16.22 4.49
CA TYR A 393 30.08 -16.39 5.87
C TYR A 393 31.20 -16.88 6.79
N ALA A 394 31.93 -17.94 6.39
CA ALA A 394 33.05 -18.47 7.15
C ALA A 394 34.18 -17.44 7.34
N HIS A 395 34.45 -16.62 6.31
CA HIS A 395 35.41 -15.53 6.39
C HIS A 395 34.95 -14.42 7.34
N ASP A 396 33.69 -13.99 7.23
CA ASP A 396 33.11 -12.96 8.08
C ASP A 396 33.14 -13.41 9.55
N GLU A 397 32.76 -14.65 9.86
CA GLU A 397 32.84 -15.22 11.23
C GLU A 397 34.27 -15.18 11.78
N ARG A 398 35.29 -15.54 10.97
CA ARG A 398 36.70 -15.51 11.40
C ARG A 398 37.15 -14.10 11.79
N LEU A 399 36.68 -13.06 11.08
CA LEU A 399 37.04 -11.68 11.36
C LEU A 399 36.29 -11.10 12.58
N HIS A 400 35.05 -11.52 12.82
CA HIS A 400 34.20 -10.98 13.88
C HIS A 400 34.45 -11.62 15.27
N GLY A 401 35.18 -12.74 15.31
CA GLY A 401 35.64 -13.35 16.56
C GLY A 401 34.49 -13.80 17.45
N LYS A 402 34.28 -13.11 18.59
CA LYS A 402 33.22 -13.44 19.57
C LYS A 402 31.91 -12.69 19.35
N CYS A 403 31.84 -11.74 18.42
CA CYS A 403 30.60 -11.01 18.15
C CYS A 403 29.75 -11.77 17.11
N PRO A 404 28.46 -12.02 17.38
CA PRO A 404 27.59 -12.70 16.43
C PRO A 404 27.37 -11.83 15.19
N LEU A 405 27.39 -12.46 14.01
CA LEU A 405 27.11 -11.77 12.75
C LEU A 405 25.67 -11.21 12.69
N PRO A 406 25.42 -10.18 11.85
CA PRO A 406 24.09 -9.63 11.64
C PRO A 406 23.07 -10.71 11.27
N ARG A 407 21.85 -10.64 11.83
CA ARG A 407 20.76 -11.59 11.56
C ARG A 407 20.49 -11.87 10.07
N PRO A 408 20.53 -10.88 9.16
CA PRO A 408 20.36 -11.14 7.72
C PRO A 408 21.42 -12.10 7.17
N ARG A 409 22.66 -12.00 7.67
CA ARG A 409 23.79 -12.84 7.25
C ARG A 409 23.62 -14.29 7.72
N THR A 410 23.14 -14.47 8.95
CA THR A 410 22.79 -15.78 9.51
C THR A 410 21.61 -16.41 8.74
N ALA A 411 20.59 -15.61 8.40
CA ALA A 411 19.42 -16.09 7.64
C ALA A 411 19.77 -16.50 6.21
N GLU A 412 20.62 -15.72 5.53
CA GLU A 412 21.14 -16.05 4.19
C GLU A 412 21.89 -17.38 4.19
N MET A 413 22.74 -17.61 5.19
CA MET A 413 23.48 -18.87 5.35
C MET A 413 22.54 -20.06 5.58
N ILE A 414 21.53 -19.93 6.44
CA ILE A 414 20.56 -20.99 6.70
C ILE A 414 19.77 -21.34 5.42
N SER A 415 19.36 -20.32 4.65
CA SER A 415 18.65 -20.51 3.38
C SER A 415 19.50 -21.31 2.38
N VAL A 416 20.78 -20.95 2.24
CA VAL A 416 21.72 -21.68 1.36
C VAL A 416 21.89 -23.14 1.77
N LEU A 417 22.01 -23.43 3.07
CA LEU A 417 22.16 -24.80 3.57
C LEU A 417 20.91 -25.65 3.29
N LYS A 418 19.70 -25.09 3.50
CA LYS A 418 18.44 -25.76 3.15
C LYS A 418 18.32 -26.03 1.65
N ALA A 419 18.66 -25.05 0.81
CA ALA A 419 18.66 -25.19 -0.65
C ALA A 419 19.63 -26.30 -1.09
N LEU A 420 20.82 -26.34 -0.51
CA LEU A 420 21.82 -27.37 -0.79
C LEU A 420 21.35 -28.77 -0.37
N GLY A 421 20.72 -28.91 0.80
CA GLY A 421 20.12 -30.19 1.25
C GLY A 421 19.02 -30.68 0.29
N THR A 422 18.19 -29.77 -0.20
CA THR A 422 17.14 -30.07 -1.18
C THR A 422 17.74 -30.52 -2.52
N LEU A 423 18.75 -29.80 -3.02
CA LEU A 423 19.49 -30.18 -4.23
C LEU A 423 20.11 -31.58 -4.10
N ILE A 424 20.81 -31.88 -3.01
CA ILE A 424 21.46 -33.18 -2.82
C ILE A 424 20.42 -34.30 -2.79
N THR A 425 19.29 -34.07 -2.11
CA THR A 425 18.19 -35.05 -2.04
C THR A 425 17.60 -35.32 -3.43
N ALA A 426 17.41 -34.28 -4.22
CA ALA A 426 16.90 -34.40 -5.57
C ALA A 426 17.90 -35.12 -6.50
N LEU A 427 19.18 -34.76 -6.44
CA LEU A 427 20.26 -35.41 -7.21
C LEU A 427 20.39 -36.91 -6.88
N LYS A 428 20.18 -37.30 -5.62
CA LYS A 428 20.19 -38.73 -5.21
C LYS A 428 19.02 -39.53 -5.79
N LYS A 429 17.87 -38.88 -5.97
CA LYS A 429 16.66 -39.52 -6.54
C LYS A 429 16.72 -39.60 -8.07
N ALA A 430 17.56 -38.78 -8.70
CA ALA A 430 17.77 -38.79 -10.14
C ALA A 430 18.48 -40.09 -10.59
N PRO A 431 18.17 -40.62 -11.78
CA PRO A 431 18.88 -41.77 -12.33
C PRO A 431 20.38 -41.45 -12.52
N LYS A 432 21.26 -42.40 -12.17
CA LYS A 432 22.72 -42.20 -12.09
C LYS A 432 23.39 -41.69 -13.38
N ASN A 433 22.77 -41.91 -14.54
CA ASN A 433 23.27 -41.49 -15.84
C ASN A 433 22.76 -40.12 -16.29
N SER A 434 21.83 -39.50 -15.53
CA SER A 434 21.11 -38.28 -15.94
C SER A 434 21.63 -36.96 -15.41
N VAL A 435 22.70 -37.04 -14.62
CA VAL A 435 23.35 -35.86 -14.04
C VAL A 435 24.77 -35.82 -14.59
N GLU A 436 25.12 -34.70 -15.20
CA GLU A 436 26.47 -34.50 -15.73
C GLU A 436 27.53 -34.55 -14.62
N LEU A 437 28.66 -35.19 -14.91
CA LEU A 437 29.77 -35.38 -13.97
C LEU A 437 30.26 -34.06 -13.36
N THR A 438 30.20 -32.95 -14.11
CA THR A 438 30.63 -31.62 -13.64
C THR A 438 29.80 -31.09 -12.47
N ILE A 439 28.50 -31.40 -12.43
CA ILE A 439 27.61 -30.99 -11.33
C ILE A 439 27.95 -31.77 -10.06
N TRP A 440 28.25 -33.06 -10.19
CA TRP A 440 28.74 -33.87 -9.07
C TRP A 440 30.08 -33.37 -8.53
N HIS A 441 31.02 -33.03 -9.40
CA HIS A 441 32.29 -32.44 -8.98
C HIS A 441 32.09 -31.11 -8.24
N GLN A 442 31.30 -30.18 -8.80
CA GLN A 442 30.98 -28.91 -8.15
C GLN A 442 30.32 -29.11 -6.78
N LEU A 443 29.44 -30.10 -6.65
CA LEU A 443 28.81 -30.45 -5.39
C LEU A 443 29.83 -30.99 -4.38
N ILE A 444 30.67 -31.94 -4.77
CA ILE A 444 31.71 -32.51 -3.90
C ILE A 444 32.68 -31.41 -3.44
N ASP A 445 33.02 -30.46 -4.30
CA ASP A 445 33.90 -29.33 -4.00
C ASP A 445 33.34 -28.35 -2.97
N LEU A 446 32.04 -28.43 -2.64
CA LEU A 446 31.43 -27.64 -1.54
C LEU A 446 31.70 -28.25 -0.16
N TYR A 447 32.08 -29.54 -0.09
CA TYR A 447 32.26 -30.24 1.18
C TYR A 447 33.27 -29.56 2.12
N PRO A 448 34.47 -29.11 1.67
CA PRO A 448 35.40 -28.40 2.55
C PRO A 448 34.80 -27.12 3.15
N CYS A 449 34.06 -26.35 2.36
CA CYS A 449 33.41 -25.13 2.83
C CYS A 449 32.33 -25.40 3.89
N LEU A 450 31.58 -26.50 3.75
CA LEU A 450 30.60 -26.93 4.76
C LEU A 450 31.27 -27.28 6.08
N VAL A 451 32.41 -27.99 6.02
CA VAL A 451 33.18 -28.36 7.22
C VAL A 451 33.69 -27.09 7.93
N GLU A 452 34.18 -26.09 7.19
CA GLU A 452 34.59 -24.81 7.78
C GLU A 452 33.45 -24.10 8.51
N CYS A 453 32.21 -24.27 8.07
CA CYS A 453 31.05 -23.63 8.70
C CYS A 453 30.58 -24.33 10.00
N THR A 454 31.10 -25.52 10.32
CA THR A 454 30.76 -26.23 11.56
C THR A 454 31.26 -25.54 12.82
N THR A 455 32.24 -24.64 12.70
CA THR A 455 32.78 -23.87 13.83
C THR A 455 31.95 -22.63 14.17
N SER A 456 30.78 -22.44 13.54
CA SER A 456 29.90 -21.30 13.81
C SER A 456 29.43 -21.29 15.27
N PRO A 457 29.41 -20.12 15.94
CA PRO A 457 28.84 -19.99 17.29
C PRO A 457 27.31 -20.07 17.29
N ALA A 458 26.65 -19.93 16.13
CA ALA A 458 25.20 -19.94 16.01
C ALA A 458 24.65 -21.37 15.94
N GLN A 459 23.96 -21.82 16.99
CA GLN A 459 23.41 -23.18 17.09
C GLN A 459 22.49 -23.57 15.92
N GLN A 460 21.72 -22.62 15.38
CA GLN A 460 20.84 -22.85 14.24
C GLN A 460 21.62 -23.20 12.96
N ILE A 461 22.76 -22.56 12.74
CA ILE A 461 23.65 -22.86 11.60
C ILE A 461 24.30 -24.21 11.81
N CYS A 462 24.80 -24.51 13.02
CA CYS A 462 25.39 -25.81 13.31
C CYS A 462 24.41 -26.97 13.05
N THR A 463 23.13 -26.80 13.41
CA THR A 463 22.08 -27.79 13.10
C THR A 463 21.88 -27.94 11.59
N ALA A 464 21.73 -26.83 10.85
CA ALA A 464 21.53 -26.86 9.40
C ALA A 464 22.74 -27.43 8.63
N VAL A 465 23.97 -27.11 9.07
CA VAL A 465 25.21 -27.68 8.52
C VAL A 465 25.25 -29.18 8.79
N LYS A 466 24.93 -29.60 10.02
CA LYS A 466 24.88 -31.03 10.38
C LYS A 466 23.89 -31.80 9.51
N GLU A 467 22.67 -31.29 9.35
CA GLU A 467 21.66 -31.88 8.47
C GLU A 467 22.17 -31.98 7.03
N THR A 468 22.80 -30.92 6.51
CA THR A 468 23.37 -30.92 5.15
C THR A 468 24.51 -31.93 5.00
N LEU A 469 25.40 -32.06 5.99
CA LEU A 469 26.48 -33.04 5.98
C LEU A 469 25.96 -34.49 5.99
N HIS A 470 24.85 -34.77 6.69
CA HIS A 470 24.19 -36.08 6.60
C HIS A 470 23.74 -36.41 5.17
N HIS A 471 23.42 -35.40 4.35
CA HIS A 471 23.14 -35.61 2.94
C HIS A 471 24.40 -35.95 2.13
N TYR A 472 25.58 -35.44 2.49
CA TYR A 472 26.85 -35.83 1.85
C TYR A 472 27.30 -37.25 2.17
N PHE A 473 26.91 -37.81 3.31
CA PHE A 473 27.31 -39.18 3.70
C PHE A 473 27.06 -40.21 2.59
N ALA A 474 25.89 -40.14 1.94
CA ALA A 474 25.55 -41.10 0.87
C ALA A 474 26.31 -40.84 -0.45
N LEU A 475 26.95 -39.68 -0.61
CA LEU A 475 27.80 -39.36 -1.76
C LEU A 475 29.26 -39.81 -1.55
N LEU A 476 29.67 -40.02 -0.30
CA LEU A 476 31.00 -40.48 0.10
C LEU A 476 31.10 -42.02 0.15
N ALA A 477 30.12 -42.74 -0.41
CA ALA A 477 30.13 -44.19 -0.42
C ALA A 477 31.22 -44.74 -1.38
N PRO A 478 31.97 -45.79 -0.99
CA PRO A 478 32.91 -46.45 -1.89
C PRO A 478 32.16 -46.98 -3.12
N PRO A 479 32.76 -46.95 -4.32
CA PRO A 479 32.12 -47.46 -5.52
C PRO A 479 31.71 -48.92 -5.29
N SER A 480 30.41 -49.19 -5.37
CA SER A 480 29.91 -50.57 -5.35
C SER A 480 30.42 -51.21 -6.64
N SER A 481 31.38 -52.14 -6.53
CA SER A 481 31.76 -53.00 -7.65
C SER A 481 30.49 -53.64 -8.19
N SER A 482 30.05 -53.18 -9.36
CA SER A 482 29.09 -53.90 -10.19
C SER A 482 29.76 -55.20 -10.61
N ARG A 483 29.39 -56.30 -9.94
CA ARG A 483 29.46 -57.64 -10.53
C ARG A 483 28.16 -57.94 -11.23
#